data_AF-A0A286CDS2-F1
#
_entry.id   AF-A0A286CDS2-F1
#
_cell.length_a   1.000
_cell.length_b   1.000
_cell.length_c   1.000
_cell.angle_alpha   90.00
_cell.angle_beta   90.00
_cell.angle_gamma   90.00
#
_symmetry.space_group_name_H-M   'P 1'
#
loop_
_entity.id
_entity.type
_entity.pdbx_description
1 polymer ?
#
loop_
_entity_poly.entity_id
_entity_poly.type
_entity_poly.pdbx_seq_one_letter_code
_entity_poly.pdbx_strand_id
1 'polypeptide(L)' 'MSGLEAKVFALPDETWIYPGHGNDTTLGAERPHLGEWHKRGW' A
#
# COMPACT_ATOMS: atom_id res chain seq x y z
N MET A 1 7.91 -11.83 -2.89
CA MET A 1 7.90 -10.38 -2.65
C MET A 1 7.71 -9.69 -3.98
N SER A 2 6.56 -9.04 -4.17
CA SER A 2 6.26 -8.31 -5.39
C SER A 2 7.12 -7.04 -5.51
N GLY A 3 7.19 -6.46 -6.71
CA GLY A 3 7.92 -5.21 -6.93
C GLY A 3 7.36 -4.04 -6.11
N LEU A 4 6.06 -4.03 -5.83
CA LEU A 4 5.43 -3.03 -4.97
C LEU A 4 5.80 -3.21 -3.50
N GLU A 5 5.79 -4.44 -2.99
CA GLU A 5 6.17 -4.71 -1.61
C GLU A 5 7.62 -4.27 -1.33
N ALA A 6 8.53 -4.58 -2.25
CA ALA A 6 9.95 -4.29 -2.10
C ALA A 6 10.29 -2.80 -2.23
N LYS A 7 9.48 -2.02 -2.95
CA LYS A 7 9.79 -0.60 -3.24
C LYS A 7 8.95 0.37 -2.43
N VAL A 8 7.66 0.08 -2.28
CA VAL A 8 6.70 0.99 -1.65
C VAL A 8 6.43 0.57 -0.22
N PHE A 9 6.12 -0.71 0.04
CA PHE A 9 5.86 -1.18 1.40
C PHE A 9 7.14 -1.43 2.23
N ALA A 10 8.32 -1.14 1.68
CA ALA A 10 9.55 -1.02 2.45
C ALA A 10 9.66 0.32 3.21
N LEU A 11 8.82 1.30 2.88
CA LEU A 11 8.80 2.61 3.52
C LEU A 11 8.07 2.59 4.88
N PRO A 12 8.30 3.58 5.76
CA PRO A 12 7.64 3.70 7.06
C PRO A 12 6.12 3.84 6.95
N ASP A 13 5.41 3.42 7.99
CA ASP A 13 3.95 3.38 8.02
C ASP A 13 3.31 4.78 8.05
N GLU A 14 4.02 5.79 8.57
CA GLU A 14 3.63 7.20 8.56
C GLU A 14 3.75 7.87 7.19
N THR A 15 4.27 7.16 6.18
CA THR A 15 4.41 7.71 4.82
C THR A 15 3.03 7.94 4.22
N TRP A 16 2.80 9.15 3.73
CA TRP A 16 1.58 9.51 3.03
C TRP A 16 1.49 8.85 1.65
N ILE A 17 0.27 8.43 1.31
CA ILE A 17 -0.13 7.99 -0.02
C ILE A 17 -1.16 9.00 -0.54
N TYR A 18 -0.89 9.55 -1.73
CA TYR A 18 -1.77 10.46 -2.45
C TYR A 18 -2.32 9.75 -3.70
N PRO A 19 -3.47 9.05 -3.60
CA PRO A 19 -4.00 8.29 -4.71
C PRO A 19 -4.59 9.21 -5.79
N GLY A 20 -4.67 8.70 -7.03
CA GLY A 20 -5.29 9.45 -8.14
C GLY A 20 -6.80 9.63 -8.00
N HIS A 21 -7.46 8.86 -7.14
CA HIS A 21 -8.86 8.99 -6.76
C HIS A 21 -9.06 8.56 -5.31
N GLY A 22 -10.04 9.16 -4.63
CA GLY A 22 -10.33 8.89 -3.23
C GLY A 22 -9.61 9.85 -2.29
N ASN A 23 -9.57 9.50 -1.01
CA ASN A 23 -8.94 10.31 0.02
C ASN A 23 -7.48 9.90 0.20
N ASP A 24 -6.69 10.85 0.67
CA ASP A 24 -5.32 10.61 1.13
C ASP A 24 -5.31 9.60 2.28
N THR A 25 -4.28 8.77 2.30
CA THR A 25 -4.12 7.68 3.27
C THR A 25 -2.65 7.55 3.65
N THR A 26 -2.30 6.60 4.50
CA THR A 26 -0.92 6.28 4.86
C THR A 26 -0.57 4.84 4.55
N LEU A 27 0.71 4.58 4.36
CA LEU A 27 1.23 3.23 4.11
C LEU A 27 0.83 2.24 5.20
N GLY A 28 0.85 2.66 6.46
CA GLY A 28 0.41 1.85 7.59
C GLY A 28 -1.07 1.51 7.57
N ALA A 29 -1.92 2.43 7.11
CA ALA A 29 -3.35 2.19 6.96
C ALA A 29 -3.64 1.16 5.85
N GLU A 30 -2.85 1.19 4.77
CA GLU A 30 -3.05 0.31 3.61
C GLU A 30 -2.38 -1.08 3.75
N ARG A 31 -1.30 -1.20 4.53
CA ARG A 31 -0.50 -2.43 4.65
C ARG A 31 -1.30 -3.70 5.02
N PRO A 32 -2.30 -3.66 5.91
CA PRO A 32 -3.12 -4.84 6.23
C PRO A 32 -3.91 -5.38 5.03
N HIS A 33 -4.18 -4.55 4.01
CA HIS A 33 -4.97 -4.91 2.84
C HIS A 33 -4.18 -5.61 1.73
N LEU A 34 -2.84 -5.64 1.81
CA LEU A 34 -1.97 -6.27 0.80
C LEU A 34 -2.36 -7.73 0.48
N GLY A 35 -2.72 -8.51 1.50
CA GLY A 35 -3.11 -9.90 1.30
C GLY A 35 -4.43 -10.05 0.55
N GLU A 36 -5.37 -9.12 0.74
CA GLU A 36 -6.62 -9.07 0.00
C GLU A 36 -6.37 -8.68 -1.45
N TRP A 37 -5.59 -7.61 -1.68
CA TRP A 37 -5.26 -7.15 -3.02
C TRP A 37 -4.49 -8.20 -3.80
N HIS A 38 -3.47 -8.83 -3.22
CA HIS A 38 -2.74 -9.90 -3.90
C HIS A 38 -3.64 -11.06 -4.32
N LYS A 39 -4.62 -11.45 -3.48
CA LYS A 39 -5.61 -12.49 -3.85
C LYS A 39 -6.57 -12.03 -4.94
N ARG A 40 -6.91 -10.74 -4.96
CA ARG A 40 -7.70 -10.10 -6.02
C ARG A 40 -6.90 -9.88 -7.30
N GLY A 41 -5.58 -10.10 -7.27
CA GLY A 41 -4.69 -9.76 -8.37
C GLY A 41 -4.41 -8.26 -8.47
N TRP A 42 -4.74 -7.54 -7.37
CA TRP A 42 -4.80 -6.09 -7.23
C TRP A 42 -5.79 -5.52 -8.25
#